data_AF-A0A401LEB5-F1
#
_entry.id   AF-A0A401LEB5-F1
#
_cell.length_a   1.000
_cell.length_b   1.000
_cell.length_c   1.000
_cell.angle_alpha   90.00
_cell.angle_beta   90.00
_cell.angle_gamma   90.00
#
_symmetry.space_group_name_H-M   'P 1'
#
loop_
_entity.id
_entity.type
_entity.pdbx_description
1 polymer ?
#
loop_
_entity_poly.entity_id
_entity_poly.type
_entity_poly.pdbx_seq_one_letter_code
_entity_poly.pdbx_strand_id
1 'polypeptide(L)'
;MPNPAYGYCTNTNGLLELNQKQAAVVRFIFDEYLEGNGIWRIAKSLNEQRIPTKTGKAAWLGGAIYIILKNNINTGDLLLQKTYSEDIVPFVRRKNNGEYRQVLIENDHEPIVTHEEYEAVQRMLKQKAKVKKPAKKNSRKNLQSLKEKLSVASAVPHTIVGREKKEQVRSILLGAVPDAYRQKNFVRMT
;
A
#
# COMPACT_ATOMS: atom_id res chain seq x y z
N MET A 1 -1.65 4.96 -22.49
CA MET A 1 -0.61 4.01 -22.04
C MET A 1 -1.11 3.24 -20.83
N PRO A 2 -0.71 1.97 -20.65
CA PRO A 2 -1.04 1.20 -19.45
C PRO A 2 -0.58 1.96 -18.21
N ASN A 3 -1.33 1.87 -17.11
CA ASN A 3 -1.00 2.52 -15.85
C ASN A 3 -0.09 1.57 -15.04
N PRO A 4 1.22 1.84 -14.89
CA PRO A 4 2.14 0.92 -14.20
C PRO A 4 1.77 0.77 -12.72
N ALA A 5 2.47 -0.10 -11.98
CA ALA A 5 2.30 -0.11 -10.52
C ALA A 5 2.78 1.20 -9.88
N TYR A 6 2.41 1.44 -8.62
CA TYR A 6 2.97 2.54 -7.85
C TYR A 6 4.44 2.23 -7.52
N GLY A 7 5.34 3.20 -7.67
CA GLY A 7 6.79 2.97 -7.57
C GLY A 7 7.50 2.95 -8.93
N TYR A 8 6.74 2.78 -10.02
CA TYR A 8 7.28 2.65 -11.37
C TYR A 8 6.58 3.56 -12.38
N CYS A 9 7.33 3.93 -13.41
CA CYS A 9 6.90 4.61 -14.63
C CYS A 9 7.17 3.72 -15.84
N THR A 10 6.48 3.99 -16.94
CA THR A 10 6.78 3.36 -18.23
C THR A 10 7.59 4.36 -19.04
N ASN A 11 8.76 3.96 -19.52
CA ASN A 11 9.62 4.81 -20.34
C ASN A 11 9.15 4.88 -21.80
N THR A 12 9.86 5.61 -22.64
CA THR A 12 9.54 5.75 -24.08
C THR A 12 9.57 4.41 -24.83
N ASN A 13 10.31 3.43 -24.31
CA ASN A 13 10.47 2.11 -24.92
C ASN A 13 9.44 1.09 -24.39
N GLY A 14 8.53 1.50 -23.49
CA GLY A 14 7.53 0.62 -22.90
C GLY A 14 8.03 -0.21 -21.71
N LEU A 15 9.27 0.00 -21.26
CA LEU A 15 9.88 -0.72 -20.13
C LEU A 15 9.56 -0.04 -18.79
N LEU A 16 9.58 -0.83 -17.71
CA LEU A 16 9.38 -0.34 -16.35
C LEU A 16 10.66 0.29 -15.81
N GLU A 17 10.57 1.54 -15.38
CA GLU A 17 11.65 2.28 -14.72
C GLU A 17 11.19 2.76 -13.34
N LEU A 18 12.13 2.88 -12.40
CA LEU A 18 11.84 3.36 -11.06
C LEU A 18 11.40 4.83 -11.08
N ASN A 19 10.30 5.11 -10.40
CA ASN A 19 9.96 6.46 -9.99
C ASN A 19 10.50 6.66 -8.58
N GLN A 20 11.67 7.28 -8.45
CA GLN A 20 12.38 7.36 -7.17
C GLN A 20 11.53 7.86 -6.00
N LYS A 21 10.66 8.86 -6.25
CA LYS A 21 9.76 9.41 -5.22
C LYS A 21 8.72 8.39 -4.77
N GLN A 22 8.10 7.68 -5.72
CA GLN A 22 7.11 6.66 -5.38
C GLN A 22 7.77 5.38 -4.83
N ALA A 23 8.94 5.02 -5.34
CA ALA A 23 9.72 3.87 -4.88
C ALA A 23 10.12 4.03 -3.41
N ALA A 24 10.53 5.22 -2.99
CA ALA A 24 10.80 5.52 -1.58
C ALA A 24 9.56 5.29 -0.68
N VAL A 25 8.37 5.63 -1.17
CA VAL A 25 7.12 5.38 -0.45
C VAL A 25 6.79 3.88 -0.40
N VAL A 26 7.03 3.13 -1.47
CA VAL A 26 6.87 1.66 -1.47
C VAL A 26 7.83 1.04 -0.47
N ARG A 27 9.12 1.42 -0.48
CA ARG A 27 10.11 0.95 0.49
C ARG A 27 9.67 1.24 1.93
N PHE A 28 9.25 2.46 2.22
CA PHE A 28 8.67 2.83 3.53
C PHE A 28 7.49 1.95 3.94
N ILE A 29 6.58 1.64 3.01
CA ILE A 29 5.43 0.75 3.28
C ILE A 29 5.90 -0.66 3.69
N PHE A 30 6.92 -1.19 3.02
CA PHE A 30 7.50 -2.50 3.36
C PHE A 30 8.18 -2.48 4.72
N ASP A 31 9.03 -1.48 4.97
CA ASP A 31 9.76 -1.34 6.24
C ASP A 31 8.81 -1.24 7.43
N GLU A 32 7.81 -0.35 7.36
CA GLU A 32 6.79 -0.20 8.41
C GLU A 32 6.00 -1.49 8.64
N TYR A 33 5.70 -2.24 7.58
CA TYR A 33 4.96 -3.48 7.71
C TYR A 33 5.82 -4.58 8.35
N LEU A 34 7.10 -4.67 7.99
CA LEU A 34 8.08 -5.59 8.58
C LEU A 34 8.33 -5.28 10.06
N GLU A 35 8.29 -4.00 10.45
CA GLU A 35 8.30 -3.57 11.85
C GLU A 35 7.02 -3.94 12.62
N GLY A 36 6.02 -4.49 11.93
CA GLY A 36 4.77 -4.97 12.51
C GLY A 36 3.63 -3.96 12.51
N ASN A 37 3.80 -2.78 11.89
CA ASN A 37 2.72 -1.82 11.77
C ASN A 37 1.58 -2.35 10.88
N GLY A 38 0.35 -2.14 11.34
CA GLY A 38 -0.83 -2.57 10.60
C GLY A 38 -1.07 -1.72 9.35
N ILE A 39 -1.61 -2.34 8.30
CA ILE A 39 -2.00 -1.70 7.02
C ILE A 39 -2.72 -0.36 7.20
N TRP A 40 -3.68 -0.30 8.15
CA TRP A 40 -4.43 0.92 8.44
C TRP A 40 -3.56 2.02 9.06
N ARG A 41 -2.62 1.66 9.93
CA ARG A 41 -1.69 2.61 10.55
C ARG A 41 -0.74 3.19 9.51
N ILE A 42 -0.25 2.36 8.60
CA ILE A 42 0.60 2.78 7.48
C ILE A 42 -0.16 3.77 6.58
N ALA A 43 -1.37 3.42 6.15
CA ALA A 43 -2.21 4.32 5.35
C ALA A 43 -2.47 5.66 6.06
N LYS A 44 -2.74 5.63 7.37
CA LYS A 44 -2.93 6.84 8.18
C LYS A 44 -1.66 7.70 8.22
N SER A 45 -0.50 7.09 8.46
CA SER A 45 0.80 7.77 8.46
C SER A 45 1.08 8.49 7.14
N LEU A 46 0.84 7.82 6.00
CA LEU A 46 1.02 8.43 4.68
C LEU A 46 0.06 9.61 4.43
N ASN A 47 -1.18 9.52 4.91
CA ASN A 47 -2.16 10.61 4.83
C ASN A 47 -1.79 11.80 5.72
N GLU A 48 -1.33 11.56 6.95
CA GLU A 48 -0.85 12.60 7.86
C GLU A 48 0.37 13.34 7.29
N GLN A 49 1.19 12.64 6.51
CA GLN A 49 2.32 13.22 5.77
C GLN A 49 1.92 13.89 4.44
N ARG A 50 0.63 13.85 4.06
CA ARG A 50 0.08 14.40 2.79
C ARG A 50 0.78 13.85 1.54
N ILE A 51 1.22 12.59 1.58
CA ILE A 51 1.86 11.93 0.44
C ILE A 51 0.79 11.58 -0.59
N PRO A 52 0.88 12.05 -1.85
CA PRO A 52 -0.15 11.79 -2.85
C PRO A 52 -0.12 10.35 -3.38
N THR A 53 -1.31 9.82 -3.68
CA THR A 53 -1.46 8.55 -4.40
C THR A 53 -1.21 8.74 -5.90
N LYS A 54 -1.08 7.64 -6.66
CA LYS A 54 -0.82 7.68 -8.12
C LYS A 54 -1.79 8.56 -8.91
N THR A 55 -3.06 8.53 -8.53
CA THR A 55 -4.16 9.23 -9.22
C THR A 55 -4.35 10.66 -8.69
N GLY A 56 -3.45 11.15 -7.82
CA GLY A 56 -3.61 12.45 -7.16
C GLY A 56 -4.76 12.50 -6.14
N LYS A 57 -5.36 11.34 -5.80
CA LYS A 57 -6.40 11.28 -4.75
C LYS A 57 -5.77 11.57 -3.40
N ALA A 58 -6.51 12.31 -2.57
CA ALA A 58 -6.05 12.85 -1.30
C ALA A 58 -5.81 11.82 -0.18
N ALA A 59 -6.29 10.57 -0.32
CA ALA A 59 -6.23 9.59 0.76
C ALA A 59 -5.74 8.21 0.30
N TRP A 60 -4.70 7.73 0.96
CA TRP A 60 -4.29 6.34 1.03
C TRP A 60 -5.36 5.52 1.75
N LEU A 61 -5.81 4.46 1.08
CA LEU A 61 -6.71 3.46 1.63
C LEU A 61 -5.93 2.20 1.99
N GLY A 62 -6.37 1.47 3.02
CA GLY A 62 -5.75 0.21 3.41
C GLY A 62 -5.70 -0.83 2.27
N GLY A 63 -6.71 -0.83 1.38
CA GLY A 63 -6.72 -1.67 0.19
C GLY A 63 -5.57 -1.37 -0.78
N ALA A 64 -5.17 -0.10 -0.93
CA ALA A 64 -4.05 0.29 -1.78
C ALA A 64 -2.72 -0.22 -1.22
N ILE A 65 -2.51 -0.06 0.10
CA ILE A 65 -1.34 -0.58 0.80
C ILE A 65 -1.27 -2.11 0.68
N TYR A 66 -2.41 -2.80 0.86
CA TYR A 66 -2.47 -4.25 0.69
C TYR A 66 -2.09 -4.71 -0.72
N ILE A 67 -2.54 -3.99 -1.76
CA ILE A 67 -2.18 -4.28 -3.15
C ILE A 67 -0.68 -4.11 -3.37
N ILE A 68 -0.07 -3.04 -2.84
CA ILE A 68 1.37 -2.81 -2.93
C ILE A 68 2.13 -3.96 -2.26
N LEU A 69 1.84 -4.27 -1.00
CA LEU A 69 2.53 -5.34 -0.25
C LEU A 69 2.39 -6.72 -0.91
N LYS A 70 1.34 -6.96 -1.68
CA LYS A 70 1.09 -8.25 -2.34
C LYS A 70 1.72 -8.38 -3.72
N ASN A 71 2.06 -7.26 -4.38
CA ASN A 71 2.45 -7.30 -5.79
C ASN A 71 3.93 -7.69 -5.96
N ASN A 72 4.18 -8.77 -6.71
CA ASN A 72 5.54 -9.25 -7.04
C ASN A 72 6.35 -8.24 -7.86
N ILE A 73 5.70 -7.24 -8.46
CA ILE A 73 6.42 -6.19 -9.21
C ILE A 73 7.47 -5.47 -8.34
N ASN A 74 7.30 -5.45 -7.02
CA ASN A 74 8.28 -4.78 -6.15
C ASN A 74 9.59 -5.59 -6.00
N THR A 75 9.61 -6.89 -6.36
CA THR A 75 10.80 -7.75 -6.36
C THR A 75 11.52 -7.77 -7.72
N GLY A 76 11.07 -6.96 -8.69
CA GLY A 76 11.61 -6.99 -10.04
C GLY A 76 10.98 -8.06 -10.94
N ASP A 77 10.01 -8.84 -10.43
CA ASP A 77 9.37 -9.91 -11.19
C ASP A 77 8.06 -9.45 -11.83
N LEU A 78 7.88 -9.78 -13.11
CA LEU A 78 6.69 -9.46 -13.88
C LEU A 78 5.84 -10.71 -14.13
N LEU A 79 4.73 -10.81 -13.41
CA LEU A 79 3.70 -11.82 -13.67
C LEU A 79 2.65 -11.28 -14.65
N LEU A 80 2.62 -11.87 -15.84
CA LEU A 80 1.70 -11.57 -16.92
C LEU A 80 0.38 -12.35 -16.79
N GLN A 81 -0.66 -11.86 -17.47
CA GLN A 81 -1.98 -12.49 -17.55
C GLN A 81 -2.63 -12.80 -16.19
N LYS A 82 -2.49 -11.88 -15.22
CA LYS A 82 -3.16 -11.92 -13.90
C LYS A 82 -4.69 -11.89 -14.00
N THR A 83 -5.22 -11.36 -15.10
CA THR A 83 -6.65 -11.24 -15.40
C THR A 83 -6.90 -11.54 -16.87
N TYR A 84 -8.10 -11.97 -17.20
CA TYR A 84 -8.59 -12.14 -18.56
C TYR A 84 -9.98 -11.53 -18.69
N SER A 85 -10.45 -11.30 -19.91
CA SER A 85 -11.83 -10.92 -20.20
C SER A 85 -12.55 -12.12 -20.81
N GLU A 86 -13.79 -12.36 -20.41
CA GLU A 86 -14.63 -13.37 -21.06
C GLU A 86 -14.94 -12.93 -22.49
N ASP A 87 -15.00 -13.89 -23.43
CA ASP A 87 -15.26 -13.61 -24.86
C ASP A 87 -16.75 -13.40 -25.17
N ILE A 88 -17.61 -13.55 -24.16
CA ILE A 88 -19.06 -13.49 -24.28
C ILE A 88 -19.55 -12.14 -23.72
N VAL A 89 -20.53 -11.54 -24.39
CA VAL A 89 -21.15 -10.28 -23.93
C VAL A 89 -22.05 -10.57 -22.72
N PRO A 90 -21.95 -9.79 -21.63
CA PRO A 90 -21.05 -8.66 -21.43
C PRO A 90 -19.60 -9.08 -21.13
N PHE A 91 -18.62 -8.38 -21.72
CA PHE A 91 -17.19 -8.64 -21.49
C PHE A 91 -16.80 -8.40 -20.02
N VAL A 92 -16.86 -9.44 -19.18
CA VAL A 92 -16.51 -9.34 -17.77
C VAL A 92 -15.02 -9.64 -17.57
N ARG A 93 -14.32 -8.75 -16.87
CA ARG A 93 -12.92 -8.97 -16.47
C ARG A 93 -12.86 -9.86 -15.23
N ARG A 94 -12.16 -10.99 -15.33
CA ARG A 94 -11.97 -11.97 -14.25
C ARG A 94 -10.51 -12.07 -13.84
N LYS A 95 -10.28 -12.53 -12.61
CA LYS A 95 -8.94 -12.93 -12.15
C LYS A 95 -8.61 -14.28 -12.75
N ASN A 96 -7.41 -14.43 -13.30
CA ASN A 96 -6.91 -15.70 -13.78
C ASN A 96 -6.39 -16.52 -12.60
N ASN A 97 -7.03 -17.67 -12.35
CA ASN A 97 -6.66 -18.66 -11.34
C ASN A 97 -6.19 -19.98 -11.98
N GLY A 98 -5.95 -20.00 -13.28
CA GLY A 98 -5.50 -21.17 -14.04
C GLY A 98 -6.25 -21.39 -15.35
N GLU A 99 -7.26 -20.56 -15.67
CA GLU A 99 -8.02 -20.62 -16.92
C GLU A 99 -7.13 -20.33 -18.14
N TYR A 100 -6.13 -19.46 -17.96
CA TYR A 100 -5.11 -19.18 -18.97
C TYR A 100 -3.70 -19.30 -18.40
N ARG A 101 -2.72 -19.60 -19.26
CA ARG A 101 -1.31 -19.67 -18.86
C ARG A 101 -0.84 -18.33 -18.30
N GLN A 102 -0.38 -18.32 -17.05
CA GLN A 102 0.34 -17.18 -16.48
C GLN A 102 1.83 -17.34 -16.76
N VAL A 103 2.50 -16.24 -17.12
CA VAL A 103 3.94 -16.23 -17.39
C VAL A 103 4.59 -15.34 -16.35
N LEU A 104 5.53 -15.91 -15.58
CA LEU A 104 6.40 -15.17 -14.68
C LEU A 104 7.71 -14.87 -15.41
N ILE A 105 8.05 -13.60 -15.51
CA ILE A 105 9.35 -13.14 -15.98
C ILE A 105 10.11 -12.67 -14.74
N GLU A 106 11.21 -13.34 -14.43
CA GLU A 106 12.06 -13.01 -13.29
C GLU A 106 13.05 -11.90 -13.69
N ASN A 107 13.37 -11.00 -12.75
CA ASN A 107 14.34 -9.91 -12.95
C ASN A 107 14.08 -9.04 -14.20
N ASP A 108 12.80 -8.73 -14.45
CA ASP A 108 12.34 -7.92 -15.58
C ASP A 108 12.75 -6.44 -15.46
N HIS A 109 12.76 -5.90 -14.23
CA HIS A 109 13.11 -4.52 -13.94
C HIS A 109 13.74 -4.36 -12.56
N GLU A 110 14.25 -3.17 -12.27
CA GLU A 110 14.96 -2.88 -11.02
C GLU A 110 14.03 -3.07 -9.80
N PRO A 111 14.42 -3.91 -8.83
CA PRO A 111 13.58 -4.21 -7.66
C PRO A 111 13.57 -3.05 -6.66
N ILE A 112 12.40 -2.78 -6.05
CA ILE A 112 12.30 -1.87 -4.90
C ILE A 112 12.64 -2.58 -3.60
N VAL A 113 12.29 -3.86 -3.47
CA VAL A 113 12.52 -4.72 -2.30
C VAL A 113 13.12 -6.05 -2.73
N THR A 114 13.86 -6.69 -1.81
CA THR A 114 14.42 -8.02 -2.05
C THR A 114 13.32 -9.10 -1.99
N HIS A 115 13.58 -10.25 -2.62
CA HIS A 115 12.70 -11.42 -2.51
C HIS A 115 12.51 -11.84 -1.05
N GLU A 116 13.56 -11.81 -0.24
CA GLU A 116 13.51 -12.18 1.18
C GLU A 116 12.55 -11.30 1.99
N GLU A 117 12.64 -9.98 1.81
CA GLU A 117 11.72 -9.00 2.44
C GLU A 117 10.29 -9.22 1.97
N TYR A 118 10.08 -9.42 0.66
CA TYR A 118 8.75 -9.68 0.10
C TYR A 118 8.14 -10.95 0.67
N GLU A 119 8.90 -12.03 0.75
CA GLU A 119 8.45 -13.29 1.32
C GLU A 119 8.12 -13.18 2.81
N ALA A 120 8.93 -12.44 3.58
CA ALA A 120 8.64 -12.16 4.98
C ALA A 120 7.29 -11.44 5.13
N VAL A 121 7.05 -10.41 4.32
CA VAL A 121 5.75 -9.73 4.25
C VAL A 121 4.62 -10.69 3.88
N GLN A 122 4.80 -11.57 2.89
CA GLN A 122 3.77 -12.55 2.52
C GLN A 122 3.46 -13.52 3.68
N ARG A 123 4.47 -13.95 4.43
CA ARG A 123 4.28 -14.81 5.62
C ARG A 123 3.45 -14.07 6.69
N MET A 124 3.78 -12.81 6.98
CA MET A 124 3.04 -11.98 7.94
C MET A 124 1.58 -11.74 7.51
N LEU A 125 1.35 -11.46 6.22
CA LEU A 125 0.00 -11.30 5.66
C LEU A 125 -0.82 -12.58 5.81
N LYS A 126 -0.23 -13.75 5.50
CA LYS A 126 -0.87 -15.07 5.64
C LYS A 126 -1.21 -15.38 7.10
N GLN A 127 -0.30 -15.10 8.04
CA GLN A 127 -0.53 -15.31 9.47
C GLN A 127 -1.71 -14.45 9.97
N LYS A 128 -1.75 -13.16 9.64
CA LYS A 128 -2.86 -12.27 10.04
C LYS A 128 -4.20 -12.68 9.42
N ALA A 129 -4.21 -13.31 8.25
CA ALA A 129 -5.42 -13.85 7.64
C ALA A 129 -5.97 -15.08 8.40
N LYS A 130 -5.09 -15.94 8.95
CA LYS A 130 -5.47 -17.13 9.72
C LYS A 130 -6.11 -16.78 11.07
N VAL A 131 -5.63 -15.73 11.74
CA VAL A 131 -6.15 -15.29 13.05
C VAL A 131 -7.59 -14.75 12.98
N LYS A 132 -8.08 -14.33 11.80
CA LYS A 132 -9.42 -13.73 11.62
C LYS A 132 -10.60 -14.72 11.59
N LYS A 133 -10.44 -15.99 11.98
CA LYS A 133 -11.56 -16.95 12.12
C LYS A 133 -11.55 -17.60 13.51
N PRO A 134 -12.59 -17.35 14.31
CA PRO A 134 -13.61 -18.39 14.47
C PRO A 134 -14.98 -17.92 13.94
N ALA A 135 -15.76 -18.88 13.46
CA ALA A 135 -17.13 -18.66 12.99
C ALA A 135 -17.99 -18.00 14.08
N LYS A 136 -18.72 -16.94 13.74
CA LYS A 136 -19.76 -16.39 14.63
C LYS A 136 -20.89 -17.41 14.78
N LYS A 137 -20.91 -18.17 15.89
CA LYS A 137 -22.20 -18.67 16.42
C LYS A 137 -22.96 -17.45 16.94
N ASN A 138 -24.22 -17.31 16.50
CA ASN A 138 -25.12 -16.24 16.92
C ASN A 138 -25.21 -16.16 18.46
N SER A 139 -24.77 -15.05 19.05
CA SER A 139 -25.07 -14.71 20.45
C SER A 139 -25.59 -13.28 20.55
N ARG A 140 -26.80 -13.05 20.04
CA ARG A 140 -27.65 -11.96 20.51
C ARG A 140 -28.13 -12.34 21.92
N LYS A 141 -27.38 -11.98 22.97
CA LYS A 141 -27.79 -11.90 24.39
C LYS A 141 -26.54 -11.71 25.26
N ASN A 142 -26.07 -10.47 25.42
CA ASN A 142 -25.46 -9.95 26.67
C ASN A 142 -24.93 -8.52 26.49
N LEU A 143 -25.82 -7.56 26.19
CA LEU A 143 -25.48 -6.13 26.26
C LEU A 143 -25.81 -5.48 27.62
N GLN A 144 -26.54 -6.20 28.50
CA GLN A 144 -26.96 -5.67 29.80
C GLN A 144 -25.90 -5.84 30.89
N SER A 145 -25.06 -6.89 30.87
CA SER A 145 -24.11 -7.16 31.96
C SER A 145 -22.75 -6.44 31.86
N LEU A 146 -22.48 -5.71 30.76
CA LEU A 146 -21.18 -5.06 30.53
C LEU A 146 -21.16 -3.57 30.91
N LYS A 147 -22.32 -2.93 31.10
CA LYS A 147 -22.38 -1.52 31.51
C LYS A 147 -22.01 -1.32 32.99
N GLU A 148 -22.16 -2.33 33.84
CA GLU A 148 -21.82 -2.21 35.28
C GLU A 148 -20.31 -2.29 35.57
N LYS A 149 -19.50 -2.85 34.66
CA LYS A 149 -18.07 -3.10 34.94
C LYS A 149 -17.10 -2.02 34.41
N LEU A 150 -17.59 -1.00 33.69
CA LEU A 150 -16.73 0.03 33.09
C LEU A 150 -16.45 1.24 34.00
N SER A 151 -16.92 1.20 35.26
CA SER A 151 -16.72 2.29 36.23
C SER A 151 -15.32 2.34 36.86
N VAL A 152 -14.44 1.36 36.63
CA VAL A 152 -13.18 1.25 37.39
C VAL A 152 -12.05 0.77 36.48
N ALA A 153 -11.28 1.70 35.90
CA ALA A 153 -9.83 1.57 35.69
C ALA A 153 -9.26 2.79 34.94
N SER A 154 -8.40 3.51 35.65
CA SER A 154 -7.61 4.66 35.24
C SER A 154 -6.30 4.24 34.54
N ALA A 155 -5.88 5.07 33.57
CA ALA A 155 -4.52 5.43 33.09
C ALA A 155 -3.38 4.39 32.98
N VAL A 156 -2.73 4.33 31.81
CA VAL A 156 -1.27 4.10 31.62
C VAL A 156 -0.78 4.85 30.35
N PRO A 157 0.40 5.52 30.36
CA PRO A 157 0.91 6.32 29.24
C PRO A 157 1.72 5.47 28.24
N HIS A 158 1.73 5.85 26.95
CA HIS A 158 2.63 5.25 25.96
C HIS A 158 3.71 6.22 25.48
N THR A 159 4.94 5.72 25.64
CA THR A 159 6.26 6.31 25.50
C THR A 159 6.64 6.66 24.04
N ILE A 160 7.55 7.63 23.93
CA ILE A 160 8.15 8.21 22.73
C ILE A 160 9.17 7.24 22.12
N VAL A 161 8.88 6.64 20.97
CA VAL A 161 9.92 6.12 20.03
C VAL A 161 9.39 6.34 18.61
N GLY A 162 10.18 6.98 17.74
CA GLY A 162 9.88 7.09 16.30
C GLY A 162 9.84 8.49 15.70
N ARG A 163 10.59 9.46 16.22
CA ARG A 163 10.77 10.77 15.56
C ARG A 163 11.79 10.74 14.42
N GLU A 164 12.86 9.96 14.54
CA GLU A 164 14.01 10.03 13.61
C GLU A 164 13.72 9.46 12.21
N LYS A 165 13.02 8.32 12.09
CA LYS A 165 12.67 7.76 10.76
C LYS A 165 11.69 8.64 9.96
N LYS A 166 10.85 9.41 10.64
CA LYS A 166 9.84 10.30 10.03
C LYS A 166 10.45 11.53 9.38
N GLU A 167 11.56 12.04 9.91
CA GLU A 167 12.27 13.18 9.35
C GLU A 167 13.08 12.78 8.11
N GLN A 168 13.58 11.55 8.05
CA GLN A 168 14.37 11.06 6.91
C GLN A 168 13.53 10.82 5.64
N VAL A 169 12.30 10.32 5.77
CA VAL A 169 11.37 10.23 4.63
C VAL A 169 10.91 11.62 4.18
N ARG A 170 10.68 12.53 5.12
CA ARG A 170 10.34 13.93 4.82
C ARG A 170 11.47 14.66 4.12
N SER A 171 12.73 14.48 4.53
CA SER A 171 13.88 15.12 3.90
C SER A 171 14.12 14.63 2.47
N ILE A 172 13.93 13.32 2.21
CA ILE A 172 14.01 12.75 0.85
C ILE A 172 12.90 13.32 -0.07
N LEU A 173 11.70 13.58 0.47
CA LEU A 173 10.59 14.12 -0.31
C LEU A 173 10.64 15.65 -0.48
N LEU A 174 11.19 16.38 0.51
CA LEU A 174 11.31 17.85 0.50
C LEU A 174 12.60 18.36 -0.18
N GLY A 175 13.65 17.55 -0.26
CA GLY A 175 14.93 17.92 -0.88
C GLY A 175 14.98 17.92 -2.42
N ALA A 176 13.87 17.61 -3.09
CA ALA A 176 13.79 17.51 -4.55
C ALA A 176 12.58 18.25 -5.13
N VAL A 177 12.42 19.52 -4.75
CA VAL A 177 11.51 20.46 -5.40
C VAL A 177 12.32 21.40 -6.29
N PRO A 178 12.41 21.14 -7.60
CA PRO A 178 12.66 22.22 -8.55
C PRO A 178 11.53 23.25 -8.41
N ASP A 179 11.92 24.51 -8.34
CA ASP A 179 11.13 25.71 -8.04
C ASP A 179 10.08 26.08 -9.13
N ALA A 180 9.46 25.09 -9.77
CA ALA A 180 8.66 25.27 -10.99
C ALA A 180 7.13 25.34 -10.78
N TYR A 181 6.63 25.28 -9.54
CA TYR A 181 5.17 25.31 -9.27
C TYR A 181 4.75 26.40 -8.27
N ARG A 182 5.41 27.57 -8.30
CA ARG A 182 5.02 28.74 -7.48
C ARG A 182 4.47 29.95 -8.23
N GLN A 183 3.95 29.80 -9.45
CA GLN A 183 3.06 30.81 -10.01
C GLN A 183 1.99 30.17 -10.90
N LYS A 184 0.74 30.15 -10.41
CA LYS A 184 -0.43 30.57 -11.16
C LYS A 184 -1.68 30.56 -10.29
N ASN A 185 -2.31 31.73 -10.26
CA ASN A 185 -3.74 31.99 -10.05
C ASN A 185 -4.20 32.22 -8.61
N PHE A 186 -3.94 33.44 -8.13
CA PHE A 186 -4.95 34.22 -7.43
C PHE A 186 -4.82 35.69 -7.84
N VAL A 187 -5.93 36.27 -8.32
CA VAL A 187 -6.38 37.70 -8.39
C VAL A 187 -7.28 37.78 -9.66
N ARG A 188 -8.60 37.60 -9.54
CA ARG A 188 -9.71 38.49 -9.13
C ARG A 188 -10.29 39.29 -10.31
N MET A 189 -11.62 39.21 -10.40
CA MET A 189 -12.53 39.93 -11.29
C MET A 189 -12.27 41.44 -11.32
N THR A 190 -12.31 42.03 -12.51
CA THR A 190 -13.35 42.95 -13.03
C THR A 190 -13.12 43.13 -14.52
#